data_AF-A0A941VG29-F1
#
_entry.id   AF-A0A941VG29-F1
#
_cell.length_a   1.000
_cell.length_b   1.000
_cell.length_c   1.000
_cell.angle_alpha   90.00
_cell.angle_beta   90.00
_cell.angle_gamma   90.00
#
_symmetry.space_group_name_H-M   'P 1'
#
loop_
_entity.id
_entity.type
_entity.pdbx_description
1 polymer ?
#
loop_
_entity_poly.entity_id
_entity_poly.type
_entity_poly.pdbx_seq_one_letter_code
_entity_poly.pdbx_strand_id
1 'polypeptide(L)' 'WLKDRYGLSWQIVPTVLPELMGGGDAAKSQRVMQALLQMKKIDIASLRKAAD' A
#
# COMPACT_ATOMS: atom_id res chain seq x y z
N TRP A 1 -2.72 9.27 1.74
CA TRP A 1 -2.27 10.37 2.60
C TRP A 1 -3.42 11.31 2.86
N LEU A 2 -3.55 11.76 4.10
CA LEU A 2 -4.65 12.60 4.57
C LEU A 2 -4.05 13.73 5.41
N LYS A 3 -4.71 14.88 5.46
CA LYS A 3 -4.34 15.99 6.33
C LYS A 3 -5.49 16.22 7.29
N ASP A 4 -5.21 16.26 8.59
CA ASP A 4 -6.25 16.52 9.59
C ASP A 4 -6.56 18.03 9.72
N ARG A 5 -7.48 18.36 10.63
CA ARG A 5 -7.91 19.76 10.87
C ARG A 5 -6.81 20.69 11.40
N TYR A 6 -5.72 20.14 11.95
CA TYR A 6 -4.58 20.88 12.47
C TYR A 6 -3.42 20.95 11.47
N GLY A 7 -3.61 20.32 10.31
CA GLY A 7 -2.63 20.29 9.25
C GLY A 7 -1.60 19.19 9.36
N LEU A 8 -1.79 18.20 10.25
CA LEU A 8 -0.90 17.06 10.37
C LEU A 8 -1.17 16.04 9.26
N SER A 9 -0.11 15.51 8.66
CA SER A 9 -0.18 14.52 7.60
C SER A 9 -0.23 13.11 8.19
N TRP A 10 -1.23 12.35 7.77
CA TRP A 10 -1.48 10.97 8.18
C TRP A 10 -1.42 10.02 6.99
N GLN A 11 -0.84 8.85 7.23
CA GLN A 11 -0.93 7.71 6.33
C GLN A 11 -1.65 6.57 7.06
N ILE A 12 -2.76 6.11 6.48
CA ILE A 12 -3.43 4.90 6.96
C ILE A 12 -2.77 3.74 6.22
N VAL A 13 -1.96 2.96 6.93
CA VAL A 13 -1.26 1.80 6.39
C VAL A 13 -1.98 0.52 6.80
N PRO A 14 -2.54 -0.25 5.85
CA PRO A 14 -3.15 -1.54 6.17
C PRO A 14 -2.13 -2.53 6.71
N THR A 15 -2.52 -3.36 7.68
CA THR A 15 -1.67 -4.39 8.28
C THR A 15 -1.16 -5.44 7.29
N VAL A 16 -1.89 -5.63 6.18
CA VAL A 16 -1.50 -6.53 5.09
C VAL A 16 -0.37 -5.97 4.21
N LEU A 17 -0.12 -4.66 4.22
CA LEU A 17 0.88 -4.06 3.32
C LEU A 17 2.31 -4.55 3.62
N PRO A 18 2.79 -4.61 4.88
CA PRO A 18 4.08 -5.23 5.21
C PRO A 18 4.19 -6.69 4.79
N GLU A 19 3.11 -7.47 4.90
CA GLU A 19 3.08 -8.89 4.48
C GLU A 19 3.21 -9.05 2.96
N LEU A 20 2.57 -8.16 2.20
CA LEU A 20 2.62 -8.18 0.73
C LEU A 20 3.96 -7.68 0.17
N MET A 21 4.63 -6.76 0.86
CA MET A 21 5.95 -6.25 0.47
C MET A 21 7.12 -7.07 1.04
N GLY A 22 6.88 -7.91 2.04
CA GLY A 22 7.86 -8.82 2.63
C GLY A 22 7.88 -10.21 1.98
N GLY A 23 8.81 -11.07 2.41
CA GLY A 23 8.81 -12.50 2.03
C GLY A 23 9.75 -12.92 0.91
N GLY A 24 10.68 -12.06 0.48
CA GLY A 24 11.78 -12.43 -0.43
C GLY A 24 11.44 -12.44 -1.93
N ASP A 25 10.17 -12.29 -2.30
CA ASP A 25 9.76 -12.11 -3.70
C ASP A 25 9.77 -10.62 -4.09
N ALA A 26 10.91 -10.17 -4.62
CA ALA A 26 11.08 -8.79 -5.05
C ALA A 26 10.14 -8.40 -6.22
N ALA A 27 9.75 -9.35 -7.07
CA ALA A 27 8.86 -9.06 -8.21
C ALA A 27 7.44 -8.78 -7.73
N LYS A 28 6.93 -9.59 -6.79
CA LYS A 28 5.68 -9.33 -6.10
C LYS A 28 5.69 -7.98 -5.39
N SER A 29 6.73 -7.70 -4.60
CA SER A 29 6.85 -6.42 -3.89
C SER A 29 6.86 -5.22 -4.84
N GLN A 30 7.51 -5.36 -6.00
CA GLN A 30 7.50 -4.33 -7.03
C GLN A 30 6.10 -4.10 -7.61
N ARG A 31 5.33 -5.16 -7.93
CA ARG A 31 3.94 -5.01 -8.43
C ARG A 31 3.03 -4.34 -7.39
N VAL A 32 3.14 -4.75 -6.13
CA VAL A 32 2.40 -4.16 -5.02
C VAL A 32 2.76 -2.67 -4.85
N MET A 33 4.04 -2.32 -4.95
CA MET A 33 4.50 -0.93 -4.89
C MET A 33 3.96 -0.09 -6.06
N GLN A 34 4.02 -0.62 -7.28
CA GLN A 34 3.48 0.07 -8.46
C GLN A 34 1.98 0.35 -8.31
N ALA A 35 1.20 -0.64 -7.82
CA ALA A 35 -0.22 -0.44 -7.54
C ALA A 35 -0.45 0.61 -6.44
N LEU A 36 0.33 0.57 -5.36
CA LEU A 36 0.22 1.51 -4.23
C LEU A 36 0.44 2.97 -4.65
N LEU A 37 1.41 3.23 -5.53
CA LEU A 37 1.75 4.59 -6.00
C LEU A 37 0.63 5.23 -6.83
N GLN A 38 -0.25 4.43 -7.43
CA GLN A 38 -1.42 4.92 -8.18
C GLN A 38 -2.63 5.23 -7.29
N MET A 39 -2.58 4.88 -5.99
CA MET A 39 -3.71 4.97 -5.08
C MET A 39 -3.67 6.23 -4.22
N LYS A 40 -4.78 6.97 -4.19
CA LYS A 40 -5.00 8.05 -3.20
C LYS A 40 -5.46 7.50 -1.84
N LYS A 41 -6.33 6.50 -1.86
CA LYS A 41 -6.78 5.69 -0.72
C LYS A 41 -6.38 4.25 -1.01
N ILE A 42 -5.75 3.60 -0.04
CA ILE A 42 -5.25 2.24 -0.21
C ILE A 42 -6.44 1.27 -0.24
N ASP A 43 -6.53 0.48 -1.30
CA ASP A 43 -7.50 -0.60 -1.46
C ASP A 43 -6.83 -1.97 -1.29
N ILE A 44 -7.29 -2.73 -0.30
CA ILE A 44 -6.66 -4.00 0.09
C ILE A 44 -6.84 -5.07 -1.01
N ALA A 45 -8.02 -5.13 -1.63
CA ALA A 45 -8.30 -6.13 -2.65
C ALA A 45 -7.41 -5.94 -3.89
N SER A 46 -7.25 -4.68 -4.32
CA SER A 46 -6.37 -4.31 -5.43
C SER A 46 -4.90 -4.60 -5.14
N LEU A 47 -4.44 -4.38 -3.90
CA LEU A 47 -3.08 -4.75 -3.50
C LEU A 47 -2.85 -6.26 -3.51
N ARG A 48 -3.82 -7.06 -3.05
CA ARG A 48 -3.75 -8.53 -3.12
C ARG A 48 -3.67 -9.00 -4.56
N LYS A 49 -4.53 -8.47 -5.43
CA LYS A 49 -4.55 -8.79 -6.86
C LYS A 49 -3.24 -8.42 -7.57
N ALA A 50 -2.58 -7.34 -7.16
CA ALA A 50 -1.27 -6.97 -7.70
C ALA A 50 -0.14 -7.90 -7.22
N ALA A 51 -0.32 -8.54 -6.06
CA ALA A 51 0.64 -9.46 -5.47
C ALA A 51 0.58 -10.87 -6.08
N ASP A 52 -0.57 -11.25 -6.64
CA ASP A 52 -0.73 -12.46 -7.46
C ASP A 52 0.06 -12.33 -8.78
#